data_AF-X1VG30-F1
#
_entry.id   AF-X1VG30-F1
#
_cell.length_a   1.000
_cell.length_b   1.000
_cell.length_c   1.000
_cell.angle_alpha   90.00
_cell.angle_beta   90.00
_cell.angle_gamma   90.00
#
_symmetry.space_group_name_H-M   'P 1'
#
loop_
_entity.id
_entity.type
_entity.pdbx_description
1 polymer ?
#
loop_
_entity_poly.entity_id
_entity_poly.type
_entity_poly.pdbx_seq_one_letter_code
_entity_poly.pdbx_strand_id
1 'polypeptide(L)'
;MNMEEKKPLKVPKEVKCVSLELRQKNYEENFALLRKRYPKVAGWLQDSGNGKTIAVKLESGDIAFLLQENGERHWLSEPVRPKDKAKRTLEKCLSPIRTLEKRLSVGQRGKPLFFIGMGAGYELIEFFNAQPRMLLSKKQPIYVVERSADILRLNLEIHDWKKILSSGRVFFFVGKKIDGQLRNFFRNALRPLPEVILCHEMAQQENQPLAA
;
A
#
# COMPACT_ATOMS: atom_id res chain seq x y z
N MET A 1 -19.83 -7.59 -26.19
CA MET A 1 -19.32 -7.73 -24.82
C MET A 1 -19.79 -6.50 -24.06
N ASN A 2 -20.86 -6.63 -23.27
CA ASN A 2 -21.47 -5.50 -22.55
C ASN A 2 -20.50 -5.02 -21.47
N MET A 3 -20.06 -3.76 -21.58
CA MET A 3 -19.42 -3.06 -20.49
C MET A 3 -20.51 -2.67 -19.51
N GLU A 4 -20.72 -3.48 -18.47
CA GLU A 4 -21.51 -3.04 -17.32
C GLU A 4 -20.82 -1.83 -16.70
N GLU A 5 -21.47 -0.67 -16.82
CA GLU A 5 -21.12 0.55 -16.11
C GLU A 5 -21.12 0.25 -14.61
N LYS A 6 -19.93 0.19 -14.01
CA LYS A 6 -19.79 0.06 -12.56
C LYS A 6 -20.30 1.36 -11.92
N LYS A 7 -21.43 1.25 -11.22
CA LYS A 7 -21.99 2.34 -10.42
C LYS A 7 -20.89 2.91 -9.49
N PRO A 8 -20.71 4.24 -9.45
CA PRO A 8 -19.75 4.85 -8.54
C PRO A 8 -20.08 4.47 -7.10
N LEU A 9 -19.06 4.09 -6.33
CA LEU A 9 -19.18 3.84 -4.89
C LEU A 9 -19.78 5.08 -4.23
N LYS A 10 -20.95 4.93 -3.60
CA LYS A 10 -21.54 5.97 -2.75
C LYS A 10 -20.62 6.18 -1.54
N VAL A 11 -19.66 7.08 -1.66
CA VAL A 11 -18.96 7.62 -0.50
C VAL A 11 -19.99 8.44 0.28
N PRO A 12 -20.18 8.19 1.59
CA PRO A 12 -21.08 9.00 2.41
C PRO A 12 -20.71 10.47 2.26
N LYS A 13 -21.72 11.36 2.11
CA LYS A 13 -21.49 12.80 1.94
C LYS A 13 -20.70 13.43 3.09
N GLU A 14 -20.71 12.78 4.26
CA GLU A 14 -19.87 13.14 5.41
C GLU A 14 -19.26 11.87 6.00
N VAL A 15 -17.93 11.73 5.87
CA VAL A 15 -17.16 10.75 6.62
C VAL A 15 -16.59 11.45 7.84
N LYS A 16 -17.14 11.13 9.02
CA LYS A 16 -16.67 11.68 10.28
C LYS A 16 -15.27 11.16 10.60
N CYS A 17 -14.34 12.08 10.80
CA CYS A 17 -12.96 11.77 11.12
C CYS A 17 -12.34 12.89 11.96
N VAL A 18 -11.26 12.55 12.67
CA VAL A 18 -10.47 13.49 13.46
C VAL A 18 -9.00 13.40 13.05
N SER A 19 -8.28 14.51 13.17
CA SER A 19 -6.83 14.53 12.93
C SER A 19 -6.14 13.51 13.84
N LEU A 20 -5.22 12.74 13.26
CA LEU A 20 -4.48 11.72 14.00
C LEU A 20 -3.20 12.32 14.59
N GLU A 21 -2.97 12.09 15.88
CA GLU A 21 -1.66 12.35 16.49
C GLU A 21 -0.64 11.31 15.99
N LEU A 22 0.41 11.81 15.34
CA LEU A 22 1.45 10.99 14.73
C LEU A 22 2.47 10.55 15.77
N ARG A 23 2.92 9.28 15.68
CA ARG A 23 3.79 8.66 16.68
C ARG A 23 5.25 8.77 16.27
N GLN A 24 5.92 9.80 16.76
CA GLN A 24 7.34 10.07 16.47
C GLN A 24 8.25 8.84 16.69
N LYS A 25 8.02 8.09 17.78
CA LYS A 25 8.78 6.87 18.08
C LYS A 25 8.66 5.78 17.01
N ASN A 26 7.46 5.57 16.47
CA ASN A 26 7.24 4.58 15.41
C ASN A 26 8.01 4.97 14.15
N TYR A 27 7.97 6.25 13.81
CA TYR A 27 8.69 6.78 12.66
C TYR A 27 10.18 6.52 12.78
N GLU A 28 10.79 6.86 13.91
CA GLU A 28 12.23 6.70 14.12
C GLU A 28 12.67 5.24 13.99
N GLU A 29 11.94 4.31 14.62
CA GLU A 29 12.26 2.88 14.58
C GLU A 29 12.10 2.30 13.17
N ASN A 30 10.99 2.63 12.49
CA ASN A 30 10.74 2.16 11.13
C ASN A 30 11.69 2.79 10.11
N PHE A 31 11.95 4.09 10.23
CA PHE A 31 12.83 4.83 9.34
C PHE A 31 14.28 4.37 9.47
N ALA A 32 14.75 4.04 10.69
CA ALA A 32 16.06 3.45 10.88
C ALA A 32 16.23 2.13 10.11
N LEU A 33 15.21 1.26 10.15
CA LEU A 33 15.20 0.00 9.38
C LEU A 33 15.15 0.26 7.87
N LEU A 34 14.31 1.20 7.44
CA LEU A 34 14.20 1.59 6.04
C LEU A 34 15.54 2.14 5.53
N ARG A 35 16.17 3.05 6.26
CA ARG A 35 17.47 3.66 5.89
C ARG A 35 18.57 2.62 5.78
N LYS A 36 18.62 1.67 6.71
CA LYS A 36 19.58 0.56 6.69
C LYS A 36 19.42 -0.32 5.44
N ARG A 37 18.18 -0.56 4.99
CA ARG A 37 17.88 -1.55 3.94
C ARG A 37 17.65 -0.97 2.55
N TYR A 38 17.11 0.25 2.49
CA TYR A 38 16.72 0.97 1.28
C TYR A 38 17.21 2.42 1.35
N PRO A 39 18.54 2.66 1.43
CA PRO A 39 19.09 4.00 1.65
C PRO A 39 18.64 5.03 0.60
N LYS A 40 18.44 4.60 -0.67
CA LYS A 40 17.91 5.48 -1.73
C LYS A 40 16.48 5.92 -1.46
N VAL A 41 15.62 5.00 -1.03
CA VAL A 41 14.21 5.30 -0.69
C VAL A 41 14.14 6.22 0.52
N ALA A 42 14.95 5.93 1.55
CA ALA A 42 15.05 6.78 2.73
C ALA A 42 15.54 8.19 2.40
N GLY A 43 16.53 8.34 1.51
CA GLY A 43 16.97 9.65 1.03
C GLY A 43 15.84 10.42 0.35
N TRP A 44 15.08 9.77 -0.54
CA TRP A 44 13.93 10.42 -1.17
C TRP A 44 12.87 10.87 -0.18
N LEU A 45 12.62 10.08 0.89
CA LEU A 45 11.66 10.42 1.93
C LEU A 45 12.06 11.67 2.73
N GLN A 46 13.35 11.89 2.95
CA GLN A 46 13.84 13.06 3.69
C GLN A 46 13.62 14.36 2.92
N ASP A 47 13.70 14.29 1.59
CA ASP A 47 13.54 15.43 0.69
C ASP A 47 12.08 15.63 0.24
N SER A 48 11.15 14.80 0.72
CA SER A 48 9.77 14.78 0.27
C SER A 48 8.79 14.95 1.43
N GLY A 49 7.99 16.01 1.32
CA GLY A 49 6.89 16.35 2.20
C GLY A 49 6.16 17.52 1.58
N ASN A 50 4.94 17.31 1.09
CA ASN A 50 4.15 18.43 0.56
C ASN A 50 3.30 19.10 1.65
N GLY A 51 3.17 18.48 2.83
CA GLY A 51 2.34 18.96 3.95
C GLY A 51 0.84 18.95 3.67
N LYS A 52 0.43 18.54 2.47
CA LYS A 52 -0.96 18.46 2.00
C LYS A 52 -1.59 17.10 2.29
N THR A 53 -0.77 16.06 2.47
CA THR A 53 -1.26 14.72 2.82
C THR A 53 -1.48 14.62 4.33
N ILE A 54 -2.70 14.31 4.75
CA ILE A 54 -3.11 14.27 6.15
C ILE A 54 -3.61 12.86 6.50
N ALA A 55 -3.18 12.35 7.65
CA ALA A 55 -3.74 11.14 8.23
C ALA A 55 -4.88 11.49 9.20
N VAL A 56 -5.99 10.77 9.06
CA VAL A 56 -7.16 10.93 9.93
C VAL A 56 -7.58 9.60 10.53
N LYS A 57 -8.12 9.68 11.74
CA LYS A 57 -8.78 8.55 12.39
C LYS A 57 -10.27 8.60 12.10
N LEU A 58 -10.81 7.51 11.57
CA LEU A 58 -12.22 7.31 11.27
C LEU A 58 -12.99 6.90 12.54
N GLU A 59 -14.32 7.03 12.52
CA GLU A 59 -15.18 6.54 13.62
C GLU A 59 -15.00 5.05 13.92
N SER A 60 -14.70 4.25 12.89
CA SER A 60 -14.37 2.83 13.04
C SER A 60 -13.09 2.56 13.84
N GLY A 61 -12.29 3.60 14.13
CA GLY A 61 -10.96 3.50 14.72
C GLY A 61 -9.85 3.25 13.69
N ASP A 62 -10.22 2.92 12.45
CA ASP A 62 -9.30 2.80 11.33
C ASP A 62 -8.74 4.17 10.91
N ILE A 63 -7.72 4.14 10.06
CA ILE A 63 -7.00 5.32 9.60
C ILE A 63 -7.20 5.46 8.10
N ALA A 64 -7.37 6.68 7.63
CA ALA A 64 -7.43 6.99 6.21
C ALA A 64 -6.56 8.22 5.91
N PHE A 65 -6.14 8.36 4.66
CA PHE A 65 -5.35 9.47 4.17
C PHE A 65 -6.18 10.35 3.25
N LEU A 66 -6.01 11.65 3.40
CA LEU A 66 -6.61 12.66 2.55
C LEU A 66 -5.54 13.61 2.03
N LEU A 67 -5.76 14.14 0.82
CA LEU A 67 -5.01 15.24 0.25
C LEU A 67 -5.85 16.51 0.45
N GLN A 68 -5.26 17.52 1.09
CA GLN A 68 -5.84 18.85 1.20
C GLN A 68 -5.09 19.84 0.30
N GLU A 69 -5.75 20.30 -0.75
CA GLU A 69 -5.17 21.22 -1.73
C GLU A 69 -6.21 22.25 -2.18
N ASN A 70 -5.83 23.53 -2.19
CA ASN A 70 -6.70 24.65 -2.60
C ASN A 70 -8.05 24.71 -1.86
N GLY A 71 -8.09 24.28 -0.59
CA GLY A 71 -9.31 24.22 0.21
C GLY A 71 -10.17 22.98 -0.02
N GLU A 72 -9.85 22.16 -1.02
CA GLU A 72 -10.54 20.90 -1.29
C GLU A 72 -9.87 19.73 -0.58
N ARG A 73 -10.68 18.70 -0.27
CA ARG A 73 -10.22 17.45 0.35
C ARG A 73 -10.52 16.27 -0.57
N HIS A 74 -9.50 15.46 -0.83
CA HIS A 74 -9.57 14.29 -1.70
C HIS A 74 -9.08 13.05 -0.95
N TRP A 75 -9.86 11.97 -0.94
CA TRP A 75 -9.44 10.73 -0.27
C TRP A 75 -8.35 10.02 -1.08
N LEU A 76 -7.21 9.74 -0.43
CA LEU A 76 -6.10 8.97 -1.00
C LEU A 76 -6.14 7.48 -0.62
N SER A 77 -7.00 7.13 0.33
CA SER A 77 -7.26 5.74 0.74
C SER A 77 -8.75 5.54 0.98
N GLU A 78 -9.18 4.28 1.12
CA GLU A 78 -10.58 3.95 1.45
C GLU A 78 -11.05 4.67 2.73
N PRO A 79 -12.09 5.52 2.64
CA PRO A 79 -12.58 6.28 3.80
C PRO A 79 -13.58 5.50 4.67
N VAL A 80 -14.07 4.34 4.22
CA VAL A 80 -15.06 3.55 4.96
C VAL A 80 -14.52 2.15 5.26
N ARG A 81 -14.17 1.93 6.54
CA ARG A 81 -13.63 0.64 7.04
C ARG A 81 -12.51 0.08 6.15
N PRO A 82 -11.42 0.82 5.94
CA PRO A 82 -10.33 0.43 5.04
C PRO A 82 -9.72 -0.92 5.39
N LYS A 83 -9.64 -1.26 6.68
CA LYS A 83 -9.09 -2.54 7.13
C LYS A 83 -9.96 -3.73 6.68
N ASP A 84 -11.28 -3.59 6.78
CA ASP A 84 -12.22 -4.62 6.33
C ASP A 84 -12.17 -4.80 4.81
N LYS A 85 -12.06 -3.69 4.06
CA LYS A 85 -11.87 -3.74 2.61
C LYS A 85 -10.58 -4.48 2.26
N ALA A 86 -9.47 -4.13 2.90
CA ALA A 86 -8.17 -4.77 2.68
C ALA A 86 -8.23 -6.30 2.91
N LYS A 87 -8.87 -6.74 4.00
CA LYS A 87 -9.09 -8.17 4.28
C LYS A 87 -9.88 -8.86 3.17
N ARG A 88 -11.01 -8.29 2.76
CA ARG A 88 -11.84 -8.85 1.67
C ARG A 88 -11.09 -8.91 0.34
N THR A 89 -10.31 -7.88 0.01
CA THR A 89 -9.47 -7.87 -1.20
C THR A 89 -8.47 -9.02 -1.15
N LEU A 90 -7.75 -9.16 -0.04
CA LEU A 90 -6.79 -10.25 0.13
C LEU A 90 -7.42 -11.63 0.09
N GLU A 91 -8.59 -11.83 0.71
CA GLU A 91 -9.30 -13.11 0.62
C GLU A 91 -9.63 -13.48 -0.83
N LYS A 92 -10.10 -12.53 -1.62
CA LYS A 92 -10.38 -12.74 -3.06
C LYS A 92 -9.11 -13.03 -3.86
N CYS A 93 -8.03 -12.31 -3.60
CA CYS A 93 -6.76 -12.47 -4.33
C CYS A 93 -5.99 -13.73 -3.92
N LEU A 94 -6.10 -14.15 -2.65
CA LEU A 94 -5.38 -15.29 -2.10
C LEU A 94 -6.17 -16.61 -2.21
N SER A 95 -7.50 -16.60 -2.37
CA SER A 95 -8.27 -17.84 -2.51
C SER A 95 -7.86 -18.71 -3.71
N PRO A 96 -7.51 -18.16 -4.90
CA PRO A 96 -7.01 -18.97 -6.01
C PRO A 96 -5.62 -19.52 -5.69
N ILE A 97 -4.79 -18.74 -4.99
CA ILE A 97 -3.45 -19.13 -4.56
C ILE A 97 -3.53 -20.29 -3.57
N ARG A 98 -4.44 -20.25 -2.59
CA ARG A 98 -4.72 -21.35 -1.65
C ARG A 98 -5.18 -22.64 -2.34
N THR A 99 -5.87 -22.50 -3.47
CA THR A 99 -6.29 -23.67 -4.27
C THR A 99 -5.11 -24.25 -5.05
N LEU A 100 -4.22 -23.39 -5.56
CA LEU A 100 -2.94 -23.76 -6.18
C LEU A 100 -1.91 -24.32 -5.17
N GLU A 101 -2.00 -23.96 -3.88
CA GLU A 101 -1.16 -24.49 -2.79
C GLU A 101 -1.22 -26.02 -2.71
N LYS A 102 -2.39 -26.63 -2.96
CA LYS A 102 -2.54 -28.10 -2.99
C LYS A 102 -1.77 -28.77 -4.15
N ARG A 103 -1.38 -28.03 -5.18
CA ARG A 103 -0.82 -28.56 -6.43
C ARG A 103 0.68 -28.29 -6.63
N LEU A 104 1.31 -27.43 -5.82
CA LEU A 104 2.69 -26.98 -6.05
C LEU A 104 3.67 -27.54 -5.01
N SER A 105 4.64 -28.32 -5.47
CA SER A 105 5.70 -28.94 -4.66
C SER A 105 6.58 -27.93 -3.89
N VAL A 106 7.15 -28.40 -2.77
CA VAL A 106 8.17 -27.71 -1.98
C VAL A 106 9.39 -27.40 -2.88
N GLY A 107 9.86 -26.15 -2.89
CA GLY A 107 11.08 -25.75 -3.62
C GLY A 107 10.91 -24.76 -4.78
N GLN A 108 9.70 -24.56 -5.31
CA GLN A 108 9.48 -23.56 -6.36
C GLN A 108 9.43 -22.13 -5.80
N ARG A 109 10.15 -21.18 -6.44
CA ARG A 109 10.04 -19.73 -6.14
C ARG A 109 8.61 -19.25 -6.42
N GLY A 110 7.97 -18.60 -5.46
CA GLY A 110 6.65 -18.00 -5.66
C GLY A 110 6.71 -16.88 -6.70
N LYS A 111 5.64 -16.72 -7.49
CA LYS A 111 5.50 -15.64 -8.47
C LYS A 111 5.57 -14.28 -7.77
N PRO A 112 6.26 -13.26 -8.30
CA PRO A 112 6.33 -11.99 -7.59
C PRO A 112 4.97 -11.30 -7.44
N LEU A 113 4.78 -10.54 -6.37
CA LEU A 113 3.56 -9.78 -6.10
C LEU A 113 3.79 -8.28 -6.28
N PHE A 114 2.75 -7.57 -6.73
CA PHE A 114 2.74 -6.11 -6.81
C PHE A 114 1.67 -5.54 -5.88
N PHE A 115 1.98 -4.41 -5.25
CA PHE A 115 1.05 -3.54 -4.56
C PHE A 115 1.19 -2.16 -5.20
N ILE A 116 0.13 -1.69 -5.87
CA ILE A 116 0.15 -0.43 -6.61
C ILE A 116 -0.78 0.55 -5.89
N GLY A 117 -0.19 1.61 -5.34
CA GLY A 117 -0.86 2.47 -4.37
C GLY A 117 -0.86 1.80 -2.99
N MET A 118 -0.26 2.47 -2.01
CA MET A 118 -0.20 1.96 -0.64
C MET A 118 -1.43 2.35 0.17
N GLY A 119 -2.05 3.50 -0.13
CA GLY A 119 -3.07 4.09 0.74
C GLY A 119 -2.61 4.10 2.20
N ALA A 120 -3.50 3.75 3.12
CA ALA A 120 -3.18 3.60 4.55
C ALA A 120 -2.47 2.26 4.90
N GLY A 121 -1.90 1.54 3.93
CA GLY A 121 -1.03 0.38 4.16
C GLY A 121 -1.71 -0.90 4.62
N TYR A 122 -3.02 -0.91 4.85
CA TYR A 122 -3.75 -2.05 5.42
C TYR A 122 -3.59 -3.34 4.61
N GLU A 123 -3.59 -3.29 3.27
CA GLU A 123 -3.47 -4.50 2.46
C GLU A 123 -2.11 -5.19 2.64
N LEU A 124 -1.03 -4.42 2.70
CA LEU A 124 0.29 -5.01 2.93
C LEU A 124 0.41 -5.53 4.37
N ILE A 125 -0.13 -4.80 5.34
CA ILE A 125 -0.14 -5.22 6.75
C ILE A 125 -0.95 -6.51 6.92
N GLU A 126 -2.17 -6.55 6.40
CA GLU A 126 -3.04 -7.72 6.47
C GLU A 126 -2.44 -8.89 5.69
N PHE A 127 -1.75 -8.66 4.56
CA PHE A 127 -1.01 -9.70 3.86
C PHE A 127 0.06 -10.35 4.75
N PHE A 128 0.84 -9.53 5.48
CA PHE A 128 1.86 -10.02 6.42
C PHE A 128 1.28 -10.62 7.70
N ASN A 129 0.03 -10.29 8.07
CA ASN A 129 -0.68 -10.88 9.20
C ASN A 129 -1.37 -12.20 8.85
N ALA A 130 -1.94 -12.31 7.65
CA ALA A 130 -2.71 -13.48 7.20
C ALA A 130 -1.85 -14.73 6.93
N GLN A 131 -0.52 -14.59 6.94
CA GLN A 131 0.52 -15.62 6.86
C GLN A 131 0.09 -17.03 6.38
N PRO A 132 -0.18 -17.24 5.08
CA PRO A 132 -0.08 -18.57 4.54
C PRO A 132 1.39 -18.98 4.66
N ARG A 133 1.68 -20.03 5.43
CA ARG A 133 3.04 -20.55 5.68
C ARG A 133 3.85 -20.72 4.38
N MET A 134 3.20 -20.88 3.22
CA MET A 134 3.83 -20.97 1.90
C MET A 134 4.27 -19.64 1.26
N LEU A 135 3.54 -18.52 1.45
CA LEU A 135 3.98 -17.20 0.96
C LEU A 135 5.22 -16.72 1.72
N LEU A 136 5.37 -17.20 2.96
CA LEU A 136 6.52 -16.90 3.82
C LEU A 136 7.63 -17.96 3.78
N SER A 137 7.36 -19.21 3.40
CA SER A 137 8.40 -20.23 3.18
C SER A 137 9.04 -20.12 1.80
N LYS A 138 8.33 -19.60 0.80
CA LYS A 138 8.88 -19.31 -0.54
C LYS A 138 9.51 -17.90 -0.54
N LYS A 139 10.69 -17.76 -1.17
CA LYS A 139 11.37 -16.46 -1.41
C LYS A 139 10.62 -15.62 -2.45
N GLN A 140 9.34 -15.35 -2.23
CA GLN A 140 8.50 -14.58 -3.13
C GLN A 140 8.84 -13.08 -3.01
N PRO A 141 9.25 -12.40 -4.10
CA PRO A 141 9.45 -10.96 -4.09
C PRO A 141 8.11 -10.22 -4.02
N ILE A 142 8.06 -9.13 -3.26
CA ILE A 142 6.93 -8.23 -3.14
C ILE A 142 7.39 -6.84 -3.58
N TYR A 143 6.71 -6.27 -4.56
CA TYR A 143 7.01 -4.94 -5.10
C TYR A 143 5.92 -3.97 -4.67
N VAL A 144 6.30 -2.85 -4.07
CA VAL A 144 5.39 -1.82 -3.60
C VAL A 144 5.66 -0.56 -4.41
N VAL A 145 4.65 -0.06 -5.10
CA VAL A 145 4.73 1.09 -6.01
C VAL A 145 3.83 2.20 -5.48
N GLU A 146 4.42 3.32 -5.05
CA GLU A 146 3.68 4.43 -4.43
C GLU A 146 4.17 5.80 -4.92
N ARG A 147 3.34 6.50 -5.69
CA ARG A 147 3.70 7.79 -6.30
C ARG A 147 3.94 8.90 -5.29
N SER A 148 3.26 8.86 -4.15
CA SER A 148 3.35 9.84 -3.08
C SER A 148 4.30 9.37 -1.98
N ALA A 149 5.44 10.04 -1.87
CA ALA A 149 6.39 9.76 -0.80
C ALA A 149 5.80 10.03 0.60
N ASP A 150 4.89 11.00 0.70
CA ASP A 150 4.17 11.34 1.93
C ASP A 150 3.30 10.18 2.42
N ILE A 151 2.72 9.39 1.50
CA ILE A 151 1.95 8.20 1.88
C ILE A 151 2.86 7.17 2.55
N LEU A 152 4.05 6.90 2.00
CA LEU A 152 4.99 5.99 2.66
C LEU A 152 5.46 6.56 3.99
N ARG A 153 5.75 7.87 4.07
CA ARG A 153 6.16 8.52 5.31
C ARG A 153 5.11 8.36 6.41
N LEU A 154 3.85 8.73 6.16
CA LEU A 154 2.75 8.60 7.10
C LEU A 154 2.55 7.14 7.53
N ASN A 155 2.68 6.19 6.60
CA ASN A 155 2.63 4.78 6.94
C ASN A 155 3.70 4.37 7.98
N LEU A 156 4.93 4.88 7.87
CA LEU A 156 6.01 4.62 8.82
C LEU A 156 5.78 5.27 10.18
N GLU A 157 5.04 6.38 10.24
CA GLU A 157 4.67 7.04 11.49
C GLU A 157 3.53 6.30 12.22
N ILE A 158 2.62 5.70 11.45
CA ILE A 158 1.34 5.20 11.98
C ILE A 158 1.40 3.72 12.34
N HIS A 159 2.00 2.90 11.49
CA HIS A 159 1.99 1.45 11.64
C HIS A 159 3.36 0.92 12.09
N ASP A 160 3.39 -0.28 12.68
CA ASP A 160 4.64 -1.00 12.89
C ASP A 160 5.03 -1.74 11.61
N TRP A 161 6.08 -1.25 10.94
CA TRP A 161 6.59 -1.82 9.68
C TRP A 161 7.76 -2.77 9.90
N LYS A 162 8.16 -3.08 11.14
CA LYS A 162 9.36 -3.89 11.43
C LYS A 162 9.35 -5.22 10.71
N LYS A 163 8.23 -5.95 10.73
CA LYS A 163 8.09 -7.25 10.03
C LYS A 163 8.21 -7.12 8.51
N ILE A 164 7.66 -6.06 7.93
CA ILE A 164 7.67 -5.81 6.49
C ILE A 164 9.09 -5.46 6.04
N LEU A 165 9.75 -4.52 6.74
CA LEU A 165 11.09 -4.04 6.44
C LEU A 165 12.18 -5.08 6.75
N SER A 166 12.01 -5.90 7.78
CA SER A 166 12.97 -6.96 8.11
C SER A 166 12.89 -8.16 7.16
N SER A 167 11.75 -8.35 6.46
CA SER A 167 11.47 -9.52 5.62
C SER A 167 12.47 -9.77 4.49
N GLY A 168 13.11 -8.71 3.97
CA GLY A 168 14.01 -8.78 2.83
C GLY A 168 13.42 -9.15 1.49
N ARG A 169 12.10 -9.19 1.42
CA ARG A 169 11.35 -9.58 0.23
C ARG A 169 10.59 -8.43 -0.39
N VAL A 170 10.42 -7.35 0.36
CA VAL A 170 9.71 -6.15 -0.09
C VAL A 170 10.68 -5.23 -0.81
N PHE A 171 10.27 -4.65 -1.93
CA PHE A 171 11.04 -3.70 -2.70
C PHE A 171 10.15 -2.49 -2.94
N PHE A 172 10.57 -1.32 -2.47
CA PHE A 172 9.83 -0.08 -2.57
C PHE A 172 10.26 0.71 -3.80
N PHE A 173 9.29 1.17 -4.58
CA PHE A 173 9.44 2.12 -5.68
C PHE A 173 8.54 3.31 -5.39
N VAL A 174 9.15 4.44 -5.02
CA VAL A 174 8.42 5.56 -4.40
C VAL A 174 8.76 6.88 -5.07
N GLY A 175 7.75 7.73 -5.22
CA GLY A 175 7.91 9.11 -5.69
C GLY A 175 7.75 9.29 -7.21
N LYS A 176 7.98 10.53 -7.67
CA LYS A 176 7.72 10.95 -9.06
C LYS A 176 8.55 10.21 -10.13
N LYS A 177 9.66 9.59 -9.75
CA LYS A 177 10.58 8.90 -10.67
C LYS A 177 10.37 7.38 -10.74
N ILE A 178 9.21 6.86 -10.30
CA ILE A 178 8.89 5.42 -10.26
C ILE A 178 9.22 4.69 -11.55
N ASP A 179 8.83 5.23 -12.71
CA ASP A 179 9.05 4.53 -13.99
C ASP A 179 10.53 4.30 -14.28
N GLY A 180 11.38 5.27 -13.94
CA GLY A 180 12.83 5.14 -14.03
C GLY A 180 13.39 4.11 -13.06
N GLN A 181 12.85 4.07 -11.83
CA GLN A 181 13.25 3.09 -10.81
C GLN A 181 12.89 1.66 -11.24
N LEU A 182 11.64 1.45 -11.70
CA LEU A 182 11.16 0.16 -12.20
C LEU A 182 11.96 -0.30 -13.42
N ARG A 183 12.14 0.57 -14.42
CA ARG A 183 12.94 0.24 -15.62
C ARG A 183 14.37 -0.16 -15.26
N ASN A 184 15.04 0.62 -14.41
CA ASN A 184 16.41 0.29 -14.00
C ASN A 184 16.47 -1.01 -13.18
N PHE A 185 15.50 -1.26 -12.31
CA PHE A 185 15.45 -2.48 -11.51
C PHE A 185 15.24 -3.73 -12.37
N PHE A 186 14.27 -3.72 -13.28
CA PHE A 186 13.96 -4.87 -14.12
C PHE A 186 14.97 -5.09 -15.24
N ARG A 187 15.60 -4.04 -15.79
CA ARG A 187 16.68 -4.19 -16.77
C ARG A 187 17.89 -4.96 -16.22
N ASN A 188 18.16 -4.81 -14.93
CA ASN A 188 19.32 -5.41 -14.26
C ASN A 188 18.95 -6.69 -13.49
N ALA A 189 17.69 -7.13 -13.50
CA ALA A 189 17.22 -8.28 -12.76
C ALA A 189 16.84 -9.43 -13.70
N LEU A 190 17.60 -10.53 -13.65
CA LEU A 190 17.23 -11.83 -14.24
C LEU A 190 16.10 -12.49 -13.42
N ARG A 191 14.92 -11.87 -13.37
CA ARG A 191 13.79 -12.35 -12.56
C ARG A 191 12.53 -12.52 -13.40
N PRO A 192 11.72 -13.57 -13.11
CA PRO A 192 10.46 -13.78 -13.81
C PRO A 192 9.53 -12.59 -13.61
N LEU A 193 8.70 -12.33 -14.62
CA LEU A 193 7.71 -11.27 -14.59
C LEU A 193 6.71 -11.51 -13.43
N PRO A 194 6.30 -10.44 -12.76
CA PRO A 194 5.37 -10.51 -11.64
C PRO A 194 3.96 -10.94 -12.02
N GLU A 195 3.29 -11.60 -11.09
CA GLU A 195 1.84 -11.68 -11.10
C GLU A 195 1.33 -10.41 -10.42
N VAL A 196 0.61 -9.59 -11.17
CA VAL A 196 0.08 -8.35 -10.63
C VAL A 196 -1.13 -8.71 -9.77
N ILE A 197 -0.96 -8.60 -8.45
CA ILE A 197 -2.13 -8.44 -7.59
C ILE A 197 -2.48 -6.96 -7.68
N LEU A 198 -3.51 -6.64 -8.46
CA LEU A 198 -4.03 -5.28 -8.50
C LEU A 198 -4.78 -5.02 -7.19
N CYS A 199 -4.04 -4.71 -6.14
CA CYS A 199 -4.56 -4.22 -4.87
C CYS A 199 -4.86 -2.71 -4.97
N HIS A 200 -5.68 -2.36 -5.97
CA HIS A 200 -6.60 -1.24 -6.02
C HIS A 200 -7.09 -1.10 -7.47
N GLU A 201 -8.40 -1.23 -7.66
CA GLU A 201 -9.07 -0.42 -8.67
C GLU A 201 -8.76 1.02 -8.30
N MET A 202 -8.03 1.73 -9.16
CA MET A 202 -8.11 3.19 -9.15
C MET A 202 -9.59 3.51 -9.28
N ALA A 203 -10.23 3.90 -8.18
CA ALA A 203 -11.49 4.61 -8.29
C ALA A 203 -11.13 5.90 -9.01
N GLN A 204 -11.29 5.88 -10.34
CA GLN A 204 -11.64 7.10 -11.05
C GLN A 204 -12.98 7.52 -10.46
N GLN A 205 -12.94 8.31 -9.39
CA GLN A 205 -14.08 9.09 -8.97
C GLN A 205 -13.82 10.50 -9.41
N GLU A 206 -14.57 10.87 -10.44
CA GLU A 206 -14.80 12.24 -10.83
C GLU A 206 -15.05 13.10 -9.60
N ASN A 207 -14.34 14.22 -9.58
CA ASN A 207 -14.48 15.35 -8.67
C ASN A 207 -15.92 15.54 -8.18
N GLN A 208 -16.15 15.34 -6.88
CA GLN A 208 -17.10 16.17 -6.17
C GLN A 208 -16.41 16.73 -4.92
N PRO A 209 -16.29 18.06 -4.79
CA PRO A 209 -15.75 18.66 -3.58
C PRO A 209 -16.64 18.29 -2.39
N LEU A 210 -16.01 17.87 -1.29
CA LEU A 210 -16.66 17.81 0.02
C LEU A 210 -17.04 19.24 0.40
N ALA A 211 -18.34 19.53 0.47
CA ALA A 211 -18.85 20.81 0.94
C ALA A 211 -18.35 21.08 2.37
N ALA A 212 -17.99 22.34 2.61
CA ALA A 212 -17.37 22.85 3.83
C ALA A 212 -18.25 22.73 5.08
#